data_AF-A0A1B9N5V3-F1
#
_entry.id   AF-A0A1B9N5V3-F1
#
_cell.length_a   1.000
_cell.length_b   1.000
_cell.length_c   1.000
_cell.angle_alpha   90.00
_cell.angle_beta   90.00
_cell.angle_gamma   90.00
#
_symmetry.space_group_name_H-M   'P 1'
#
loop_
_entity.id
_entity.type
_entity.pdbx_description
1 polymer ?
#
loop_
_entity_poly.entity_id
_entity_poly.type
_entity_poly.pdbx_seq_one_letter_code
_entity_poly.pdbx_strand_id
1 'polypeptide(L)'
;MKIAMLALLPIFVLTACTNNSKTIASKPKIESKPVLQTDRYTIVELDDPIHKYVLDQIINISLPKNLNLTVKDGMEYALKQSGYSLCTNSDINVLYESTLPKVQYKMGPILLNDALHVMAGPAWNLDVNDVEREICFHLKKGYSRKQQPISSVKQEPQFDTYQVPPRMIETKGEKK
;
A
#
# COMPACT_ATOMS: atom_id res chain seq x y z
N MET A 1 -71.99 -15.26 -12.99
CA MET A 1 -72.89 -14.56 -13.95
C MET A 1 -72.02 -13.86 -14.98
N LYS A 2 -72.25 -14.15 -16.26
CA LYS A 2 -71.52 -13.66 -17.43
C LYS A 2 -72.20 -12.37 -17.93
N ILE A 3 -71.45 -11.32 -18.24
CA ILE A 3 -71.95 -10.22 -19.08
C ILE A 3 -70.96 -10.04 -20.23
N ALA A 4 -71.42 -10.42 -21.41
CA ALA A 4 -70.81 -10.12 -22.68
C ALA A 4 -71.36 -8.78 -23.18
N MET A 5 -70.50 -7.94 -23.77
CA MET A 5 -70.96 -6.96 -24.74
C MET A 5 -69.94 -6.83 -25.86
N LEU A 6 -70.34 -7.32 -27.03
CA LEU A 6 -69.71 -7.17 -28.33
C LEU A 6 -69.95 -5.76 -28.88
N ALA A 7 -68.93 -5.17 -29.50
CA ALA A 7 -69.08 -4.17 -30.56
C ALA A 7 -67.91 -4.30 -31.55
N LEU A 8 -68.23 -4.12 -32.83
CA LEU A 8 -67.52 -4.59 -34.02
C LEU A 8 -66.36 -3.69 -34.50
N LEU A 9 -65.37 -4.38 -35.09
CA LEU A 9 -64.27 -4.07 -36.04
C LEU A 9 -64.51 -2.94 -37.09
N PRO A 10 -63.45 -2.30 -37.67
CA PRO A 10 -62.67 -2.93 -38.78
C PRO A 10 -61.15 -2.68 -38.90
N ILE A 11 -60.44 -3.76 -39.26
CA ILE A 11 -59.41 -3.96 -40.32
C ILE A 11 -58.47 -2.78 -40.68
N PHE A 12 -57.14 -2.96 -40.51
CA PHE A 12 -56.11 -2.70 -41.55
C PHE A 12 -54.70 -3.17 -41.09
N VAL A 13 -54.21 -4.30 -41.61
CA VAL A 13 -53.05 -4.44 -42.53
C VAL A 13 -51.70 -4.76 -41.86
N LEU A 14 -51.04 -5.74 -42.50
CA LEU A 14 -49.69 -6.27 -42.35
C LEU A 14 -48.64 -5.26 -41.88
N THR A 15 -47.70 -5.69 -41.04
CA THR A 15 -46.27 -5.68 -41.40
C THR A 15 -45.45 -6.60 -40.49
N ALA A 16 -44.71 -7.53 -41.08
CA ALA A 16 -43.62 -8.23 -40.44
C ALA A 16 -42.40 -7.30 -40.37
N CYS A 17 -41.82 -7.15 -39.18
CA CYS A 17 -40.45 -6.67 -39.03
C CYS A 17 -39.75 -7.51 -37.95
N THR A 18 -39.06 -8.57 -38.37
CA THR A 18 -38.00 -9.19 -37.58
C THR A 18 -36.82 -8.23 -37.56
N ASN A 19 -36.69 -7.45 -36.49
CA ASN A 19 -35.57 -6.53 -36.34
C ASN A 19 -34.49 -7.19 -35.48
N ASN A 20 -33.62 -7.92 -36.16
CA ASN A 20 -32.28 -8.18 -35.67
C ASN A 20 -31.50 -6.86 -35.77
N SER A 21 -31.10 -6.30 -34.63
CA SER A 21 -29.89 -5.49 -34.43
C SER A 21 -30.10 -4.54 -33.26
N LYS A 22 -29.33 -4.74 -32.19
CA LYS A 22 -28.21 -3.84 -31.91
C LYS A 22 -27.34 -4.51 -30.86
N THR A 23 -26.22 -5.07 -31.32
CA THR A 23 -25.01 -5.12 -30.52
C THR A 23 -24.80 -3.72 -29.96
N ILE A 24 -25.06 -3.53 -28.67
CA ILE A 24 -24.57 -2.37 -27.95
C ILE A 24 -23.07 -2.60 -27.87
N ALA A 25 -22.36 -2.17 -28.92
CA ALA A 25 -20.97 -1.84 -28.81
C ALA A 25 -20.89 -0.89 -27.62
N SER A 26 -20.39 -1.40 -26.50
CA SER A 26 -20.07 -0.60 -25.33
C SER A 26 -19.07 0.44 -25.80
N LYS A 27 -19.58 1.63 -26.12
CA LYS A 27 -18.78 2.81 -26.42
C LYS A 27 -17.79 2.95 -25.26
N PRO A 28 -16.48 3.02 -25.50
CA PRO A 28 -15.55 3.25 -24.41
C PRO A 28 -16.01 4.52 -23.69
N LYS A 29 -16.26 4.38 -22.40
CA LYS A 29 -16.55 5.52 -21.52
C LYS A 29 -15.28 6.35 -21.50
N ILE A 30 -15.19 7.32 -22.41
CA ILE A 30 -14.14 8.33 -22.37
C ILE A 30 -14.47 9.14 -21.12
N GLU A 31 -13.73 8.90 -20.05
CA GLU A 31 -13.82 9.66 -18.81
C GLU A 31 -13.36 11.08 -19.12
N SER A 32 -14.31 11.97 -19.35
CA SER A 32 -14.05 13.38 -19.63
C SER A 32 -13.61 14.05 -18.35
N LYS A 33 -12.39 14.61 -18.34
CA LYS A 33 -11.89 15.39 -17.20
C LYS A 33 -12.88 16.50 -16.84
N PRO A 34 -13.09 16.79 -15.55
CA PRO A 34 -13.95 17.89 -15.16
C PRO A 34 -13.36 19.21 -15.67
N VAL A 35 -14.21 20.04 -16.26
CA VAL A 35 -13.81 21.30 -16.89
C VAL A 35 -14.50 22.46 -16.18
N LEU A 36 -13.76 23.52 -15.89
CA LEU A 36 -14.27 24.76 -15.30
C LEU A 36 -14.10 25.91 -16.30
N GLN A 37 -15.22 26.52 -16.71
CA GLN A 37 -15.19 27.75 -17.49
C GLN A 37 -15.10 28.96 -16.55
N THR A 38 -13.94 29.63 -16.52
CA THR A 38 -13.68 30.75 -15.59
C THR A 38 -14.12 32.10 -16.15
N ASP A 39 -14.18 32.23 -17.48
CA ASP A 39 -14.69 33.40 -18.21
C ASP A 39 -15.31 32.95 -19.54
N ARG A 40 -15.95 33.86 -20.28
CA ARG A 40 -16.61 33.61 -21.57
C ARG A 40 -15.72 32.96 -22.62
N TYR A 41 -14.40 33.06 -22.48
CA TYR A 41 -13.43 32.47 -23.41
C TYR A 41 -12.36 31.60 -22.74
N THR A 42 -12.43 31.39 -21.42
CA THR A 42 -11.40 30.64 -20.69
C THR A 42 -11.98 29.37 -20.11
N ILE A 43 -11.44 28.25 -20.56
CA ILE A 43 -11.80 26.91 -20.14
C ILE A 43 -10.57 26.28 -19.51
N VAL A 44 -10.66 25.91 -18.23
CA VAL A 44 -9.59 25.25 -17.48
C VAL A 44 -10.01 23.80 -17.28
N GLU A 45 -9.20 22.87 -17.77
CA GLU A 45 -9.31 21.48 -17.36
C GLU A 45 -8.85 21.38 -15.90
N LEU A 46 -9.73 20.90 -15.03
CA LEU A 46 -9.36 20.67 -13.63
C LEU A 46 -8.47 19.43 -13.57
N ASP A 47 -7.49 19.47 -12.68
CA ASP A 47 -6.60 18.34 -12.45
C ASP A 47 -7.38 17.09 -12.04
N ASP A 48 -6.84 15.94 -12.42
CA ASP A 48 -7.40 14.63 -12.12
C ASP A 48 -7.47 14.42 -10.59
N PRO A 49 -8.52 13.79 -10.04
CA PRO A 49 -8.56 13.39 -8.64
C PRO A 49 -7.38 12.53 -8.14
N ILE A 50 -6.38 12.19 -8.96
CA ILE A 50 -5.11 11.56 -8.56
C ILE A 50 -4.49 12.18 -7.29
N HIS A 51 -4.64 13.49 -7.08
CA HIS A 51 -4.12 14.14 -5.87
C HIS A 51 -4.83 13.73 -4.58
N LYS A 52 -6.07 13.22 -4.67
CA LYS A 52 -6.82 12.66 -3.52
C LYS A 52 -6.29 11.28 -3.13
N TYR A 53 -5.90 10.46 -4.11
CA TYR A 53 -5.39 9.10 -3.91
C TYR A 53 -3.88 9.10 -4.13
N VAL A 54 -3.13 9.64 -3.17
CA VAL A 54 -1.68 9.83 -3.28
C VAL A 54 -0.92 8.51 -3.52
N LEU A 55 -1.46 7.38 -3.03
CA LEU A 55 -0.86 6.07 -3.25
C LEU A 55 -1.11 5.49 -4.65
N ASP A 56 -2.05 6.05 -5.41
CA ASP A 56 -2.34 5.65 -6.80
C ASP A 56 -1.59 6.53 -7.81
N GLN A 57 -0.49 7.16 -7.38
CA GLN A 57 0.38 7.94 -8.24
C GLN A 57 1.35 7.05 -9.01
N ILE A 58 1.53 7.35 -10.29
CA ILE A 58 2.53 6.70 -11.13
C ILE A 58 3.91 7.23 -10.75
N ILE A 59 4.80 6.34 -10.32
CA ILE A 59 6.17 6.65 -9.92
C ILE A 59 7.20 5.83 -10.71
N ASN A 60 8.44 6.31 -10.67
CA ASN A 60 9.62 5.58 -11.15
C ASN A 60 10.65 5.52 -10.02
N ILE A 61 10.97 4.32 -9.56
CA ILE A 61 11.94 4.08 -8.48
C ILE A 61 13.25 3.63 -9.10
N SER A 62 14.36 4.28 -8.73
CA SER A 62 15.71 3.86 -9.10
C SER A 62 16.64 3.93 -7.88
N LEU A 63 16.77 2.80 -7.18
CA LEU A 63 17.64 2.64 -6.02
C LEU A 63 19.12 2.49 -6.43
N PRO A 64 20.05 2.98 -5.59
CA PRO A 64 21.49 2.81 -5.81
C PRO A 64 21.88 1.32 -5.72
N LYS A 65 22.48 0.80 -6.81
CA LYS A 65 22.82 -0.64 -6.93
C LYS A 65 24.04 -1.09 -6.11
N ASN A 66 24.81 -0.14 -5.59
CA ASN A 66 26.03 -0.39 -4.81
C ASN A 66 25.75 -0.61 -3.31
N LEU A 67 24.50 -0.50 -2.87
CA LEU A 67 24.10 -0.71 -1.49
C LEU A 67 23.35 -2.04 -1.34
N ASN A 68 23.48 -2.68 -0.18
CA ASN A 68 22.63 -3.78 0.23
C ASN A 68 21.47 -3.20 1.05
N LEU A 69 20.42 -2.80 0.35
CA LEU A 69 19.24 -2.20 0.97
C LEU A 69 18.32 -3.27 1.54
N THR A 70 17.67 -2.93 2.66
CA THR A 70 16.55 -3.70 3.18
C THR A 70 15.25 -3.34 2.46
N VAL A 71 14.21 -4.16 2.62
CA VAL A 71 12.88 -3.85 2.10
C VAL A 71 12.37 -2.54 2.71
N LYS A 72 12.64 -2.30 4.00
CA LYS A 72 12.30 -1.05 4.68
C LYS A 72 12.91 0.17 3.98
N ASP A 73 14.22 0.13 3.71
CA ASP A 73 14.92 1.24 3.04
C ASP A 73 14.33 1.52 1.64
N GLY A 74 13.99 0.46 0.90
CA GLY A 74 13.36 0.58 -0.42
C GLY A 74 11.98 1.22 -0.36
N MET A 75 11.16 0.82 0.60
CA MET A 75 9.82 1.37 0.82
C MET A 75 9.87 2.82 1.31
N GLU A 76 10.74 3.14 2.27
CA GLU A 76 10.96 4.53 2.73
C GLU A 76 11.43 5.43 1.59
N TYR A 77 12.31 4.93 0.72
CA TYR A 77 12.73 5.66 -0.47
C TYR A 77 11.57 5.95 -1.42
N ALA A 78 10.71 4.95 -1.67
CA ALA A 78 9.52 5.11 -2.52
C ALA A 78 8.52 6.12 -1.95
N LEU A 79 8.38 6.16 -0.62
CA LEU A 79 7.41 7.00 0.08
C LEU A 79 7.85 8.46 0.29
N LYS A 80 9.12 8.78 0.03
CA LYS A 80 9.75 10.08 0.37
C LYS A 80 8.98 11.33 -0.07
N GLN A 81 8.20 11.25 -1.16
CA GLN A 81 7.42 12.37 -1.71
C GLN A 81 5.91 12.23 -1.55
N SER A 82 5.44 11.11 -0.98
CA SER A 82 4.01 10.81 -0.79
C SER A 82 3.42 11.44 0.47
N GLY A 83 4.26 11.76 1.46
CA GLY A 83 3.81 12.21 2.78
C GLY A 83 3.20 11.09 3.64
N TYR A 84 3.37 9.82 3.26
CA TYR A 84 3.10 8.66 4.09
C TYR A 84 4.37 8.15 4.75
N SER A 85 4.24 7.59 5.95
CA SER A 85 5.30 6.87 6.66
C SER A 85 4.97 5.38 6.82
N LEU A 86 6.00 4.57 7.05
CA LEU A 86 5.81 3.15 7.39
C LEU A 86 5.51 3.00 8.88
N CYS A 87 4.59 2.10 9.21
CA CYS A 87 4.33 1.78 10.60
C CYS A 87 5.43 0.97 11.25
N THR A 88 5.52 1.07 12.57
CA THR A 88 6.52 0.32 13.37
C THR A 88 5.81 -0.68 14.26
N ASN A 89 5.90 -1.97 13.93
CA ASN A 89 5.33 -3.07 14.69
C ASN A 89 6.31 -4.26 14.70
N SER A 90 6.40 -5.00 15.80
CA SER A 90 7.24 -6.19 15.89
C SER A 90 6.88 -7.28 14.88
N ASP A 91 5.62 -7.38 14.48
CA ASP A 91 5.17 -8.43 13.57
C ASP A 91 5.65 -8.24 12.12
N ILE A 92 5.96 -7.00 11.73
CA ILE A 92 6.42 -6.63 10.39
C ILE A 92 7.94 -6.55 10.28
N ASN A 93 8.68 -6.63 11.39
CA ASN A 93 10.15 -6.58 11.38
C ASN A 93 10.78 -7.60 10.45
N VAL A 94 10.21 -8.82 10.37
CA VAL A 94 10.72 -9.85 9.45
C VAL A 94 10.67 -9.39 7.98
N LEU A 95 9.63 -8.66 7.58
CA LEU A 95 9.55 -8.09 6.24
C LEU A 95 10.58 -6.97 6.09
N TYR A 96 10.59 -6.02 7.03
CA TYR A 96 11.44 -4.84 6.96
C TYR A 96 12.92 -5.11 6.99
N GLU A 97 13.36 -6.09 7.77
CA GLU A 97 14.76 -6.50 7.88
C GLU A 97 15.19 -7.43 6.73
N SER A 98 14.25 -7.91 5.90
CA SER A 98 14.60 -8.71 4.73
C SER A 98 15.40 -7.88 3.72
N THR A 99 16.41 -8.49 3.11
CA THR A 99 17.17 -7.86 2.03
C THR A 99 16.29 -7.65 0.80
N LEU A 100 16.32 -6.44 0.23
CA LEU A 100 15.61 -6.13 -1.00
C LEU A 100 16.30 -6.80 -2.20
N PRO A 101 15.62 -7.63 -3.00
CA PRO A 101 16.19 -8.23 -4.20
C PRO A 101 16.62 -7.17 -5.23
N LYS A 102 17.82 -7.33 -5.81
CA LYS A 102 18.38 -6.37 -6.79
C LYS A 102 17.50 -6.16 -8.03
N VAL A 103 16.64 -7.13 -8.37
CA VAL A 103 15.66 -7.01 -9.47
C VAL A 103 14.64 -5.90 -9.20
N GLN A 104 14.33 -5.63 -7.92
CA GLN A 104 13.37 -4.61 -7.51
C GLN A 104 13.99 -3.21 -7.36
N TYR A 105 15.29 -3.04 -7.62
CA TYR A 105 15.95 -1.73 -7.45
C TYR A 105 15.53 -0.73 -8.52
N LYS A 106 14.99 -1.21 -9.64
CA LYS A 106 14.44 -0.39 -10.71
C LYS A 106 13.03 -0.84 -11.00
N MET A 107 12.05 0.03 -10.74
CA MET A 107 10.64 -0.23 -10.97
C MET A 107 10.02 1.01 -11.62
N GLY A 108 9.23 0.83 -12.68
CA GLY A 108 8.47 1.92 -13.29
C GLY A 108 8.14 1.72 -14.78
N PRO A 109 7.22 2.51 -15.35
CA PRO A 109 6.20 3.29 -14.67
C PRO A 109 5.18 2.38 -13.98
N ILE A 110 4.95 2.58 -12.67
CA ILE A 110 4.06 1.75 -11.86
C ILE A 110 3.37 2.61 -10.80
N LEU A 111 2.20 2.19 -10.30
CA LEU A 111 1.55 2.85 -9.17
C LEU A 111 2.37 2.67 -7.89
N LEU A 112 2.36 3.67 -7.01
CA LEU A 112 3.08 3.63 -5.73
C LEU A 112 2.57 2.48 -4.84
N ASN A 113 1.26 2.27 -4.76
CA ASN A 113 0.65 1.16 -4.04
C ASN A 113 1.16 -0.23 -4.53
N ASP A 114 1.27 -0.41 -5.85
CA ASP A 114 1.71 -1.64 -6.49
C ASP A 114 3.22 -1.85 -6.27
N ALA A 115 4.01 -0.78 -6.35
CA ALA A 115 5.44 -0.86 -6.04
C ALA A 115 5.68 -1.34 -4.60
N LEU A 116 4.89 -0.84 -3.64
CA LEU A 116 4.94 -1.31 -2.26
C LEU A 116 4.53 -2.78 -2.14
N HIS A 117 3.50 -3.22 -2.86
CA HIS A 117 3.09 -4.63 -2.88
C HIS A 117 4.16 -5.54 -3.49
N VAL A 118 4.84 -5.09 -4.55
CA VAL A 118 5.95 -5.81 -5.19
C VAL A 118 7.15 -5.94 -4.24
N MET A 119 7.51 -4.87 -3.53
CA MET A 119 8.58 -4.89 -2.51
C MET A 119 8.23 -5.77 -1.32
N ALA A 120 6.95 -5.77 -0.88
CA ALA A 120 6.49 -6.61 0.23
C ALA A 120 6.47 -8.11 -0.13
N GLY A 121 6.12 -8.42 -1.37
CA GLY A 121 6.01 -9.78 -1.87
C GLY A 121 4.65 -10.44 -1.56
N PRO A 122 4.44 -11.68 -2.05
CA PRO A 122 3.11 -12.28 -2.13
C PRO A 122 2.51 -12.65 -0.77
N ALA A 123 3.32 -12.79 0.28
CA ALA A 123 2.87 -13.21 1.61
C ALA A 123 2.18 -12.09 2.42
N TRP A 124 2.35 -10.83 2.00
CA TRP A 124 1.91 -9.66 2.76
C TRP A 124 0.78 -8.93 2.04
N ASN A 125 -0.14 -8.40 2.83
CA ASN A 125 -1.14 -7.44 2.40
C ASN A 125 -0.73 -6.06 2.90
N LEU A 126 -1.03 -5.04 2.09
CA LEU A 126 -0.84 -3.63 2.43
C LEU A 126 -2.12 -3.08 3.07
N ASP A 127 -1.97 -2.35 4.16
CA ASP A 127 -3.04 -1.67 4.88
C ASP A 127 -2.70 -0.17 5.01
N VAL A 128 -3.66 0.69 4.75
CA VAL A 128 -3.45 2.15 4.68
C VAL A 128 -4.27 2.84 5.74
N ASN A 129 -3.60 3.59 6.60
CA ASN A 129 -4.23 4.52 7.53
C ASN A 129 -4.14 5.93 6.95
N ASP A 130 -5.20 6.39 6.27
CA ASP A 130 -5.27 7.74 5.70
C ASP A 130 -5.30 8.85 6.77
N VAL A 131 -5.72 8.53 7.99
CA VAL A 131 -5.85 9.50 9.10
C VAL A 131 -4.48 9.84 9.66
N GLU A 132 -3.66 8.82 9.94
CA GLU A 132 -2.30 9.00 10.46
C GLU A 132 -1.25 9.13 9.34
N ARG A 133 -1.67 8.92 8.08
CA ARG A 133 -0.81 8.83 6.89
C ARG A 133 0.27 7.77 7.07
N GLU A 134 -0.15 6.59 7.50
CA GLU A 134 0.73 5.48 7.78
C GLU A 134 0.37 4.26 6.94
N ILE A 135 1.38 3.49 6.57
CA ILE A 135 1.22 2.24 5.81
C ILE A 135 1.72 1.09 6.66
N CYS A 136 0.86 0.10 6.83
CA CYS A 136 1.17 -1.14 7.52
C CYS A 136 1.12 -2.34 6.58
N PHE A 137 1.71 -3.43 7.06
CA PHE A 137 1.61 -4.73 6.40
C PHE A 137 1.07 -5.77 7.36
N HIS A 138 0.23 -6.67 6.86
CA HIS A 138 -0.23 -7.81 7.62
C HIS A 138 -0.08 -9.09 6.81
N LEU A 139 0.18 -10.19 7.50
CA LEU A 139 0.42 -11.48 6.87
C LEU A 139 -0.90 -12.01 6.29
N LYS A 140 -0.88 -12.47 5.03
CA LYS A 140 -2.04 -13.11 4.40
C LYS A 140 -2.39 -14.42 5.12
N LYS A 141 -3.69 -14.72 5.20
CA LYS A 141 -4.18 -16.01 5.72
C LYS A 141 -3.53 -17.17 4.95
N GLY A 142 -3.02 -18.17 5.66
CA GLY A 142 -2.33 -19.33 5.07
C GLY A 142 -0.80 -19.21 5.02
N TYR A 143 -0.25 -18.01 5.22
CA TYR A 143 1.17 -17.84 5.54
C TYR A 143 1.34 -17.86 7.06
N SER A 144 2.37 -18.56 7.53
CA SER A 144 2.77 -18.57 8.93
C SER A 144 4.27 -18.38 9.03
N ARG A 145 4.70 -17.55 9.97
CA ARG A 145 6.12 -17.53 10.36
C ARG A 145 6.43 -18.91 10.93
N LYS A 146 7.41 -19.61 10.36
CA LYS A 146 8.05 -20.69 11.11
C LYS A 146 8.76 -20.01 12.27
N GLN A 147 8.13 -19.97 13.44
CA GLN A 147 8.86 -19.65 14.65
C GLN A 147 9.99 -20.67 14.71
N GLN A 148 11.23 -20.22 14.50
CA GLN A 148 12.35 -21.07 14.85
C GLN A 148 12.15 -21.37 16.34
N PRO A 149 12.08 -22.66 16.73
CA PRO A 149 12.03 -22.98 18.14
C PRO A 149 13.22 -22.28 18.79
N ILE A 150 12.95 -21.61 19.91
CA ILE A 150 13.98 -21.07 20.79
C ILE A 150 14.95 -22.21 21.02
N SER A 151 16.07 -22.20 20.30
CA SER A 151 17.15 -23.15 20.47
C SER A 151 17.71 -22.84 21.85
N SER A 152 17.25 -23.64 22.81
CA SER A 152 17.80 -23.87 24.12
C SER A 152 18.53 -22.68 24.72
N VAL A 153 17.85 -21.98 25.64
CA VAL A 153 18.54 -21.31 26.75
C VAL A 153 19.48 -22.34 27.38
N LYS A 154 20.74 -22.34 26.98
CA LYS A 154 21.82 -22.92 27.78
C LYS A 154 22.13 -21.82 28.79
N GLN A 155 21.59 -21.96 30.00
CA GLN A 155 22.06 -21.17 31.13
C GLN A 155 23.58 -21.37 31.23
N GLU A 156 24.32 -20.28 31.02
CA GLU A 156 25.72 -20.15 31.39
C GLU A 156 25.77 -19.13 32.54
N PRO A 157 26.59 -19.40 33.58
CA PRO A 157 26.20 -19.20 34.97
C PRO A 157 26.28 -17.74 35.44
N GLN A 158 25.51 -17.50 36.50
CA GLN A 158 25.53 -16.31 37.34
C GLN A 158 26.98 -15.93 37.68
N PHE A 159 27.48 -14.86 37.06
CA PHE A 159 28.75 -14.25 37.43
C PHE A 159 28.47 -13.38 38.65
N ASP A 160 28.83 -13.88 39.82
CA ASP A 160 28.69 -13.12 41.06
C ASP A 160 29.45 -11.79 40.94
N THR A 161 28.73 -10.72 41.28
CA THR A 161 29.19 -9.34 41.32
C THR A 161 30.47 -9.23 42.15
N TYR A 162 31.61 -8.93 41.52
CA TYR A 162 32.78 -8.48 42.26
C TYR A 162 32.54 -7.03 42.73
N GLN A 163 32.09 -6.90 43.97
CA GLN A 163 32.06 -5.64 44.70
C GLN A 163 33.50 -5.13 44.84
N VAL A 164 33.83 -4.02 44.19
CA VAL A 164 35.13 -3.35 44.37
C VAL A 164 35.16 -2.75 45.79
N PRO A 165 36.06 -3.17 46.69
CA PRO A 165 36.14 -2.57 48.02
C PRO A 165 36.59 -1.10 47.90
N PRO A 166 36.05 -0.20 48.74
CA PRO A 166 36.43 1.21 48.72
C PRO A 166 37.92 1.36 49.03
N ARG A 167 38.61 2.08 48.14
CA ARG A 167 40.03 2.43 48.25
C ARG A 167 40.23 3.33 49.48
N MET A 168 40.91 2.82 50.50
CA MET A 168 41.36 3.61 51.65
C MET A 168 42.31 4.70 51.13
N ILE A 169 41.90 5.97 51.23
CA ILE A 169 42.80 7.11 51.06
C ILE A 169 43.61 7.27 52.34
N GLU A 170 44.89 6.94 52.25
CA GLU A 170 45.87 7.14 53.32
C GLU A 170 46.19 8.65 53.42
N THR A 171 45.56 9.35 54.37
CA THR A 171 45.96 10.71 54.72
C THR A 171 47.21 10.65 55.58
N LYS A 172 48.36 10.78 54.91
CA LYS A 172 49.67 11.05 55.53
C LYS A 172 49.56 12.32 56.36
N GLY A 173 49.96 12.23 57.63
CA GLY A 173 49.71 13.25 58.65
C GLY A 173 50.42 14.59 58.44
N GLU A 174 49.84 15.63 59.04
CA GLU A 174 50.46 16.93 59.19
C GLU A 174 50.24 17.48 60.62
N LYS A 175 51.35 17.48 61.36
CA LYS A 175 51.81 18.39 62.43
C LYS A 175 50.78 19.16 63.29
N LYS A 176 50.92 18.98 64.62
CA LYS A 176 51.22 20.10 65.54
C LYS A 176 51.97 19.60 66.77
#